data_AF-A0A3M2AV36-F1
#
_entry.id   AF-A0A3M2AV36-F1
#
_cell.length_a   1.000
_cell.length_b   1.000
_cell.length_c   1.000
_cell.angle_alpha   90.00
_cell.angle_beta   90.00
_cell.angle_gamma   90.00
#
_symmetry.space_group_name_H-M   'P 1'
#
loop_
_entity.id
_entity.type
_entity.pdbx_description
1 polymer ?
#
loop_
_entity_poly.entity_id
_entity_poly.type
_entity_poly.pdbx_seq_one_letter_code
_entity_poly.pdbx_strand_id
1 'polypeptide(L)'
;MGLGVVASAAYGIAHDMITAHLCIEYFTRDHPMLVPTESPVLLAVVWGVAATWWMGAFLGLLLAAAARWGRYKPLTARELLPSVVRLFVFVGVCAFVAGALGYWISHLGGFHRYHFNPEWATADKTPRYWAVAAAHTTSYVVGAISGVGLAIKTWLQRKHRGANS
;
A
#
# COMPACT_ATOMS: atom_id res chain seq x y z
N MET A 1 3.58 15.06 -7.94
CA MET A 1 2.49 15.04 -6.94
C MET A 1 1.26 14.31 -7.46
N GLY A 2 0.51 14.85 -8.43
CA GLY A 2 -0.76 14.25 -8.90
C GLY A 2 -0.69 12.76 -9.27
N LEU A 3 0.34 12.34 -10.02
CA LEU A 3 0.56 10.93 -10.35
C LEU A 3 0.69 10.04 -9.09
N GLY A 4 1.37 10.52 -8.04
CA GLY A 4 1.57 9.77 -6.80
C GLY A 4 0.27 9.59 -6.02
N VAL A 5 -0.53 10.66 -5.90
CA VAL A 5 -1.84 10.63 -5.23
C VAL A 5 -2.80 9.69 -5.95
N VAL A 6 -2.93 9.82 -7.28
CA VAL A 6 -3.86 8.99 -8.05
C VAL A 6 -3.43 7.52 -8.02
N ALA A 7 -2.13 7.25 -8.16
CA ALA A 7 -1.64 5.87 -8.16
C ALA A 7 -1.76 5.21 -6.77
N SER A 8 -1.49 5.95 -5.68
CA SER A 8 -1.65 5.40 -4.33
C SER A 8 -3.11 5.16 -3.97
N ALA A 9 -4.01 6.10 -4.31
CA ALA A 9 -5.45 5.94 -4.12
C ALA A 9 -5.99 4.76 -4.92
N ALA A 10 -5.62 4.63 -6.20
CA ALA A 10 -6.04 3.50 -7.03
C ALA A 10 -5.54 2.16 -6.47
N TYR A 11 -4.28 2.11 -6.01
CA TYR A 11 -3.74 0.93 -5.34
C TYR A 11 -4.48 0.63 -4.04
N GLY A 12 -4.71 1.63 -3.18
CA GLY A 12 -5.41 1.47 -1.91
C GLY A 12 -6.82 0.92 -2.11
N ILE A 13 -7.58 1.47 -3.05
CA ILE A 13 -8.91 0.93 -3.41
C ILE A 13 -8.80 -0.52 -3.87
N ALA A 14 -7.87 -0.83 -4.78
CA ALA A 14 -7.73 -2.20 -5.29
C ALA A 14 -7.29 -3.20 -4.21
N HIS A 15 -6.41 -2.79 -3.30
CA HIS A 15 -5.98 -3.57 -2.15
C HIS A 15 -7.16 -3.81 -1.20
N ASP A 16 -7.92 -2.77 -0.90
CA ASP A 16 -9.03 -2.84 0.05
C ASP A 16 -10.23 -3.56 -0.52
N MET A 17 -10.40 -3.60 -1.85
CA MET A 17 -11.38 -4.46 -2.50
C MET A 17 -11.14 -5.94 -2.20
N ILE A 18 -9.91 -6.35 -1.87
CA ILE A 18 -9.63 -7.72 -1.46
C ILE A 18 -9.78 -7.84 0.05
N THR A 19 -9.15 -6.96 0.81
CA THR A 19 -9.03 -7.11 2.27
C THR A 19 -10.35 -6.83 2.99
N ALA A 20 -11.17 -5.88 2.54
CA ALA A 20 -12.49 -5.61 3.13
C ALA A 20 -13.47 -6.77 2.91
N HIS A 21 -13.36 -7.50 1.79
CA HIS A 21 -14.15 -8.72 1.59
C HIS A 21 -13.64 -9.89 2.43
N LEU A 22 -12.38 -9.86 2.85
CA LEU A 22 -11.79 -10.92 3.68
C LEU A 22 -12.09 -10.71 5.17
N CYS A 23 -12.00 -9.48 5.68
CA CYS A 23 -12.26 -9.16 7.08
C CYS A 23 -12.81 -7.73 7.23
N ILE A 24 -14.13 -7.58 7.27
CA ILE A 24 -14.82 -6.29 7.47
C ILE A 24 -14.50 -5.73 8.86
N GLU A 25 -14.34 -6.59 9.86
CA GLU A 25 -14.04 -6.21 11.24
C GLU A 25 -12.69 -5.50 11.39
N TYR A 26 -11.72 -5.79 10.51
CA TYR A 26 -10.48 -5.03 10.44
C TYR A 26 -10.76 -3.54 10.21
N PHE A 27 -11.69 -3.22 9.32
CA PHE A 27 -12.02 -1.84 8.96
C PHE A 27 -13.01 -1.16 9.91
N THR A 28 -13.85 -1.94 10.59
CA THR A 28 -14.98 -1.43 11.39
C THR A 28 -14.74 -1.50 12.91
N ARG A 29 -13.84 -2.37 13.36
CA ARG A 29 -13.55 -2.58 14.79
C ARG A 29 -12.11 -2.27 15.17
N ASP A 30 -11.15 -2.53 14.28
CA ASP A 30 -9.72 -2.26 14.53
C ASP A 30 -9.30 -0.84 14.12
N HIS A 31 -10.17 -0.12 13.40
CA HIS A 31 -9.93 1.24 12.94
C HIS A 31 -11.08 2.19 13.32
N PRO A 32 -10.81 3.50 13.46
CA PRO A 32 -11.85 4.50 13.67
C PRO A 32 -12.88 4.49 12.53
N MET A 33 -14.17 4.44 12.86
CA MET A 33 -15.23 4.40 11.87
C MET A 33 -15.27 5.70 11.03
N LEU A 34 -14.88 5.61 9.75
CA LEU A 34 -14.97 6.73 8.80
C LEU A 34 -16.37 6.91 8.22
N VAL A 35 -17.05 5.80 7.94
CA VAL A 35 -18.41 5.74 7.40
C VAL A 35 -19.19 4.63 8.11
N PRO A 36 -20.44 4.86 8.54
CA PRO A 36 -21.24 3.85 9.24
C PRO A 36 -21.81 2.83 8.23
N THR A 37 -20.96 1.95 7.73
CA THR A 37 -21.32 0.92 6.74
C THR A 37 -20.52 -0.36 6.96
N GLU A 38 -21.15 -1.49 6.66
CA GLU A 38 -20.50 -2.80 6.57
C GLU A 38 -20.33 -3.26 5.12
N SER A 39 -20.67 -2.41 4.14
CA SER A 39 -20.47 -2.74 2.72
C SER A 39 -18.97 -2.79 2.41
N PRO A 40 -18.41 -3.96 2.02
CA PRO A 40 -16.97 -4.08 1.76
C PRO A 40 -16.54 -3.23 0.57
N VAL A 41 -17.41 -3.02 -0.42
CA VAL A 41 -17.14 -2.14 -1.58
C VAL A 41 -17.02 -0.69 -1.13
N LEU A 42 -17.95 -0.21 -0.29
CA LEU A 42 -17.92 1.17 0.18
C LEU A 42 -16.73 1.41 1.11
N LEU A 43 -16.44 0.46 2.00
CA LEU A 43 -15.25 0.50 2.85
C LEU A 43 -13.98 0.56 2.01
N ALA A 44 -13.85 -0.28 0.98
CA ALA A 44 -12.68 -0.28 0.10
C ALA A 44 -12.45 1.04 -0.64
N VAL A 45 -13.52 1.69 -1.11
CA VAL A 45 -13.41 2.99 -1.77
C VAL A 45 -12.98 4.08 -0.78
N VAL A 46 -13.62 4.13 0.40
CA VAL A 46 -13.37 5.19 1.40
C VAL A 46 -12.00 5.03 2.04
N TRP A 47 -11.70 3.85 2.59
CA TRP A 47 -10.42 3.58 3.23
C TRP A 47 -9.26 3.57 2.24
N GLY A 48 -9.47 2.99 1.06
CA GLY A 48 -8.45 2.92 0.02
C GLY A 48 -7.93 4.30 -0.37
N VAL A 49 -8.80 5.31 -0.43
CA VAL A 49 -8.39 6.70 -0.63
C VAL A 49 -7.84 7.30 0.66
N ALA A 50 -8.61 7.28 1.75
CA ALA A 50 -8.30 7.97 3.01
C ALA A 50 -6.94 7.57 3.59
N ALA A 51 -6.61 6.28 3.55
CA ALA A 51 -5.37 5.73 4.10
C ALA A 51 -4.14 6.03 3.22
N THR A 52 -4.31 6.25 1.91
CA THR A 52 -3.18 6.23 0.97
C THR A 52 -2.89 7.55 0.26
N TRP A 53 -3.85 8.49 0.20
CA TRP A 53 -3.70 9.71 -0.59
C TRP A 53 -2.53 10.59 -0.10
N TRP A 54 -2.38 10.73 1.22
CA TRP A 54 -1.37 11.61 1.84
C TRP A 54 0.05 11.05 1.65
N MET A 55 0.21 9.72 1.75
CA MET A 55 1.47 9.05 1.45
C MET A 55 1.81 9.17 -0.05
N GLY A 56 0.81 9.04 -0.94
CA GLY A 56 0.97 9.29 -2.37
C GLY A 56 1.35 10.74 -2.68
N ALA A 57 0.84 11.70 -1.93
CA ALA A 57 1.22 13.11 -2.05
C ALA A 57 2.70 13.30 -1.66
N PHE A 58 3.10 12.76 -0.51
CA PHE A 58 4.49 12.82 -0.02
C PHE A 58 5.48 12.16 -0.98
N LEU A 59 5.28 10.88 -1.32
CA LEU A 59 6.16 10.16 -2.26
C LEU A 59 6.09 10.74 -3.67
N GLY A 60 4.91 11.22 -4.09
CA GLY A 60 4.71 11.90 -5.36
C GLY A 60 5.40 13.26 -5.44
N LEU A 61 5.62 13.94 -4.31
CA LEU A 61 6.42 15.15 -4.21
C LEU A 61 7.92 14.81 -4.32
N LEU A 62 8.39 13.80 -3.57
CA LEU A 62 9.78 13.32 -3.67
C LEU A 62 10.13 12.90 -5.09
N LEU A 63 9.26 12.13 -5.74
CA LEU A 63 9.44 11.70 -7.12
C LEU A 63 9.43 12.88 -8.09
N ALA A 64 8.57 13.88 -7.87
CA ALA A 64 8.54 15.08 -8.70
C ALA A 64 9.82 15.92 -8.55
N ALA A 65 10.33 16.08 -7.32
CA ALA A 65 11.60 16.73 -7.07
C ALA A 65 12.75 15.98 -7.76
N ALA A 66 12.82 14.66 -7.58
CA ALA A 66 13.83 13.82 -8.24
C ALA A 66 13.75 13.87 -9.77
N ALA A 67 12.55 13.99 -10.34
CA ALA A 67 12.32 14.02 -11.78
C ALA A 67 12.55 15.40 -12.43
N ARG A 68 12.50 16.49 -11.66
CA ARG A 68 12.50 17.86 -12.22
C ARG A 68 13.61 18.76 -11.71
N TRP A 69 14.05 18.61 -10.46
CA TRP A 69 15.05 19.50 -9.87
C TRP A 69 16.42 19.33 -10.55
N GLY A 70 17.19 20.41 -10.64
CA GLY A 70 18.59 20.39 -11.08
C GLY A 70 18.78 20.56 -12.59
N ARG A 71 20.03 20.40 -13.04
CA ARG A 71 20.49 20.75 -14.40
C ARG A 71 20.16 19.75 -15.50
N TYR A 72 19.66 18.56 -15.15
CA TYR A 72 19.40 17.49 -16.12
C TYR A 72 18.01 17.62 -16.76
N LYS A 73 17.83 17.11 -17.98
CA LYS A 73 16.52 17.12 -18.66
C LYS A 73 15.44 16.53 -17.74
N PRO A 74 14.30 17.22 -17.54
CA PRO A 74 13.23 16.73 -16.67
C PRO A 74 12.56 15.51 -17.29
N LEU A 75 12.06 14.60 -16.44
CA LEU A 75 11.23 13.48 -16.88
C LEU A 75 9.75 13.84 -16.83
N THR A 76 9.01 13.40 -17.83
CA THR A 76 7.56 13.56 -17.90
C THR A 76 6.84 12.50 -17.07
N ALA A 77 5.59 12.77 -16.69
CA ALA A 77 4.77 11.78 -15.97
C ALA A 77 4.59 10.47 -16.77
N ARG A 78 4.49 10.58 -18.10
CA ARG A 78 4.37 9.43 -19.02
C ARG A 78 5.61 8.53 -18.98
N GLU A 79 6.80 9.10 -18.83
CA GLU A 79 8.05 8.33 -18.68
C GLU A 79 8.15 7.63 -17.31
N LEU A 80 7.56 8.22 -16.27
CA LEU A 80 7.59 7.67 -14.91
C LEU A 80 6.50 6.62 -14.67
N LEU A 81 5.36 6.73 -15.37
CA LEU A 81 4.19 5.89 -15.17
C LEU A 81 4.51 4.38 -15.16
N PRO A 82 5.29 3.81 -16.10
CA PRO A 82 5.61 2.38 -16.06
C PRO A 82 6.36 1.95 -14.79
N SER A 83 7.22 2.83 -14.24
CA SER A 83 7.96 2.52 -13.02
C SER A 83 7.07 2.60 -11.78
N VAL A 84 6.13 3.55 -11.76
CA VAL A 84 5.12 3.66 -10.70
C VAL A 84 4.19 2.45 -10.71
N VAL A 85 3.72 2.02 -11.89
CA VAL A 85 2.87 0.83 -12.01
C VAL A 85 3.60 -0.43 -11.53
N ARG A 86 4.85 -0.65 -11.98
CA ARG A 86 5.66 -1.79 -11.52
C ARG A 86 5.89 -1.78 -10.00
N LEU A 87 6.07 -0.59 -9.42
CA LEU A 87 6.20 -0.44 -7.97
C LEU A 87 4.94 -0.94 -7.26
N PHE A 88 3.74 -0.47 -7.66
CA PHE A 88 2.50 -0.90 -6.99
C PHE A 88 2.17 -2.38 -7.23
N VAL A 89 2.51 -2.92 -8.40
CA VAL A 89 2.43 -4.38 -8.64
C VAL A 89 3.35 -5.13 -7.69
N PHE A 90 4.60 -4.68 -7.52
CA PHE A 90 5.55 -5.28 -6.58
C PHE A 90 5.04 -5.22 -5.14
N VAL A 91 4.56 -4.07 -4.68
CA VAL A 91 3.96 -3.90 -3.34
C VAL A 91 2.76 -4.84 -3.18
N GLY A 92 1.88 -4.92 -4.18
CA GLY A 92 0.72 -5.83 -4.18
C GLY A 92 1.11 -7.30 -4.05
N VAL A 93 2.15 -7.75 -4.78
CA VAL A 93 2.66 -9.13 -4.66
C VAL A 93 3.23 -9.39 -3.26
N CYS A 94 4.03 -8.47 -2.72
CA CYS A 94 4.55 -8.60 -1.36
C CYS A 94 3.42 -8.66 -0.32
N ALA A 95 2.43 -7.78 -0.42
CA ALA A 95 1.28 -7.74 0.47
C ALA A 95 0.44 -9.04 0.38
N PHE A 96 0.24 -9.57 -0.83
CA PHE A 96 -0.45 -10.84 -1.03
C PHE A 96 0.29 -12.01 -0.37
N VAL A 97 1.61 -12.12 -0.59
CA VAL A 97 2.42 -13.17 0.04
C VAL A 97 2.40 -13.05 1.56
N ALA A 98 2.54 -11.83 2.09
CA ALA A 98 2.48 -11.60 3.53
C ALA A 98 1.10 -11.95 4.12
N GLY A 99 0.02 -11.60 3.42
CA GLY A 99 -1.34 -11.96 3.84
C GLY A 99 -1.58 -13.47 3.83
N ALA A 100 -1.11 -14.17 2.79
CA ALA A 100 -1.19 -15.63 2.72
C ALA A 100 -0.40 -16.30 3.87
N LEU A 101 0.80 -15.79 4.17
CA LEU A 101 1.61 -16.28 5.29
C LEU A 101 0.96 -15.97 6.64
N GLY A 102 0.40 -14.77 6.83
CA GLY A 102 -0.33 -14.40 8.04
C GLY A 102 -1.55 -15.32 8.28
N TYR A 103 -2.30 -15.60 7.22
CA TYR A 103 -3.38 -16.58 7.25
C TYR A 103 -2.89 -17.97 7.67
N TRP A 104 -1.82 -18.46 7.05
CA TRP A 104 -1.31 -19.80 7.33
C TRP A 104 -0.72 -19.93 8.74
N ILE A 105 0.09 -18.97 9.19
CA ILE A 105 0.69 -18.96 10.53
C ILE A 105 -0.39 -18.95 11.61
N SER A 106 -1.48 -18.21 11.40
CA SER A 106 -2.58 -18.16 12.37
C SER A 106 -3.35 -19.47 12.55
N HIS A 107 -3.19 -20.43 11.63
CA HIS A 107 -3.74 -21.79 11.77
C HIS A 107 -2.84 -22.71 12.61
N LEU A 108 -1.61 -22.30 12.92
CA LEU A 108 -0.73 -23.07 13.78
C LEU A 108 -1.28 -23.05 15.21
N GLY A 109 -1.39 -24.23 15.82
CA GLY A 109 -2.14 -24.44 17.07
C GLY A 109 -1.74 -23.48 18.18
N GLY A 110 -2.74 -22.77 18.74
CA GLY A 110 -2.57 -21.83 19.84
C GLY A 110 -2.47 -20.35 19.43
N PHE A 111 -2.43 -20.03 18.13
CA PHE A 111 -2.24 -18.63 17.70
C PHE A 111 -3.37 -17.69 18.15
N HIS A 112 -4.62 -18.17 18.19
CA HIS A 112 -5.77 -17.42 18.71
C HIS A 112 -5.66 -17.07 20.21
N ARG A 113 -4.76 -17.72 20.96
CA ARG A 113 -4.56 -17.49 22.40
C ARG A 113 -3.51 -16.44 22.72
N TYR A 114 -2.80 -15.92 21.72
CA TYR A 114 -1.84 -14.84 21.95
C TYR A 114 -2.57 -13.51 22.21
N HIS A 115 -2.04 -12.73 23.16
CA HIS A 115 -2.55 -11.41 23.55
C HIS A 115 -2.56 -10.35 22.42
N PHE A 116 -1.98 -10.67 21.26
CA PHE A 116 -1.95 -9.76 20.10
C PHE A 116 -3.21 -9.82 19.25
N ASN A 117 -4.13 -10.75 19.51
CA ASN A 117 -5.42 -10.77 18.83
C ASN A 117 -6.34 -9.70 19.43
N PRO A 118 -7.07 -8.94 18.60
CA PRO A 118 -8.07 -8.03 19.13
C PRO A 118 -9.17 -8.83 19.84
N GLU A 119 -9.76 -8.26 20.89
CA GLU A 119 -10.71 -8.95 21.78
C GLU A 119 -11.93 -9.53 21.04
N TRP A 120 -12.28 -8.95 19.89
CA TRP A 120 -13.40 -9.41 19.06
C TRP A 120 -13.05 -10.60 18.15
N ALA A 121 -11.76 -10.89 17.93
CA ALA A 121 -11.32 -11.93 17.01
C ALA A 121 -11.47 -13.32 17.64
N THR A 122 -12.59 -13.96 17.34
CA THR A 122 -12.81 -15.38 17.62
C THR A 122 -11.85 -16.26 16.82
N ALA A 123 -11.66 -17.52 17.26
CA ALA A 123 -10.71 -18.45 16.66
C ALA A 123 -10.93 -18.67 15.14
N ASP A 124 -12.18 -18.57 14.66
CA ASP A 124 -12.55 -18.66 13.23
C ASP A 124 -12.24 -17.38 12.44
N LYS A 125 -12.19 -16.22 13.09
CA LYS A 125 -11.90 -14.91 12.48
C LYS A 125 -10.43 -14.54 12.54
N THR A 126 -9.70 -15.04 13.53
CA THR A 126 -8.26 -14.79 13.72
C THR A 126 -7.47 -14.94 12.40
N PRO A 127 -7.67 -15.97 11.57
CA PRO A 127 -6.88 -16.10 10.35
C PRO A 127 -7.12 -15.04 9.29
N ARG A 128 -8.37 -14.63 9.13
CA ARG A 128 -8.73 -13.57 8.17
C ARG A 128 -8.18 -12.22 8.65
N TYR A 129 -8.28 -11.95 9.96
CA TYR A 129 -7.68 -10.76 10.56
C TYR A 129 -6.18 -10.68 10.31
N TRP A 130 -5.43 -11.76 10.61
CA TRP A 130 -3.97 -11.75 10.40
C TRP A 130 -3.56 -11.71 8.94
N ALA A 131 -4.35 -12.29 8.04
CA ALA A 131 -4.13 -12.13 6.62
C ALA A 131 -4.21 -10.65 6.21
N VAL A 132 -5.25 -9.96 6.65
CA VAL A 132 -5.46 -8.53 6.34
C VAL A 132 -4.41 -7.65 7.02
N ALA A 133 -4.12 -7.87 8.30
CA ALA A 133 -3.15 -7.09 9.06
C ALA A 133 -1.73 -7.23 8.49
N ALA A 134 -1.31 -8.46 8.13
CA ALA A 134 0.00 -8.70 7.53
C ALA A 134 0.12 -8.07 6.13
N ALA A 135 -0.96 -8.13 5.33
CA ALA A 135 -1.00 -7.53 4.00
C ALA A 135 -0.87 -6.00 4.07
N HIS A 136 -1.61 -5.33 4.97
CA HIS A 136 -1.54 -3.88 5.17
C HIS A 136 -0.18 -3.43 5.71
N THR A 137 0.33 -4.11 6.75
CA THR A 137 1.64 -3.79 7.33
C THR A 137 2.73 -3.87 6.27
N THR A 138 2.69 -4.92 5.46
CA THR A 138 3.64 -5.12 4.37
C THR A 138 3.48 -4.07 3.27
N SER A 139 2.25 -3.72 2.88
CA SER A 139 2.02 -2.71 1.84
C SER A 139 2.53 -1.33 2.27
N TYR A 140 2.38 -0.96 3.53
CA TYR A 140 2.94 0.29 4.07
C TYR A 140 4.46 0.30 4.07
N VAL A 141 5.10 -0.74 4.62
CA VAL A 141 6.56 -0.80 4.73
C VAL A 141 7.21 -0.88 3.35
N VAL A 142 6.76 -1.84 2.52
CA VAL A 142 7.31 -2.03 1.18
C VAL A 142 6.99 -0.83 0.28
N GLY A 143 5.78 -0.27 0.39
CA GLY A 143 5.39 0.93 -0.36
C GLY A 143 6.25 2.15 -0.04
N ALA A 144 6.53 2.40 1.25
CA ALA A 144 7.39 3.50 1.67
C ALA A 144 8.84 3.31 1.18
N ILE A 145 9.44 2.13 1.41
CA ILE A 145 10.82 1.84 1.02
C ILE A 145 10.99 1.89 -0.50
N SER A 146 10.12 1.20 -1.23
CA SER A 146 10.18 1.16 -2.70
C SER A 146 9.87 2.53 -3.33
N GLY A 147 8.99 3.33 -2.72
CA GLY A 147 8.66 4.69 -3.16
C GLY A 147 9.85 5.63 -3.08
N VAL A 148 10.56 5.63 -1.94
CA VAL A 148 11.81 6.36 -1.77
C VAL A 148 12.87 5.85 -2.74
N GLY A 149 13.01 4.52 -2.86
CA GLY A 149 13.93 3.89 -3.81
C GLY A 149 13.68 4.31 -5.26
N LEU A 150 12.41 4.44 -5.67
CA LEU A 150 12.03 4.90 -7.00
C LEU A 150 12.43 6.37 -7.22
N ALA A 151 12.25 7.25 -6.22
CA ALA A 151 12.71 8.64 -6.32
C ALA A 151 14.25 8.71 -6.49
N ILE A 152 15.00 7.94 -5.71
CA ILE A 152 16.47 7.86 -5.83
C ILE A 152 16.87 7.34 -7.22
N LYS A 153 16.28 6.23 -7.67
CA LYS A 153 16.52 5.66 -9.00
C LYS A 153 16.24 6.66 -10.12
N THR A 154 15.16 7.43 -9.99
CA THR A 154 14.76 8.45 -10.97
C THR A 154 15.81 9.55 -11.09
N TRP A 155 16.34 10.03 -9.95
CA TRP A 155 17.42 11.01 -9.94
C TRP A 155 18.69 10.47 -10.61
N LEU A 156 19.11 9.25 -10.26
CA LEU A 156 20.28 8.61 -10.85
C LEU A 156 20.13 8.42 -12.37
N GLN A 157 18.96 7.98 -12.82
CA GLN A 157 18.67 7.81 -14.25
C GLN A 157 18.80 9.14 -15.01
N ARG A 158 18.33 10.26 -14.44
CA ARG A 158 18.50 11.60 -15.04
C ARG A 158 19.96 12.00 -15.13
N LYS A 159 20.74 11.77 -14.06
CA LYS A 159 22.18 12.05 -14.04
C LYS A 159 22.92 11.29 -15.14
N HIS A 160 22.63 10.00 -15.32
CA HIS A 160 23.25 9.18 -16.38
C HIS A 160 22.85 9.66 -17.79
N ARG A 161 21.58 10.00 -18.01
CA ARG A 161 21.12 10.52 -19.32
C ARG A 161 21.81 11.83 -19.70
N GLY A 162 22.02 12.73 -18.75
CA GLY A 162 22.66 14.02 -19.00
C GLY A 162 24.20 14.00 -19.02
N ALA A 163 24.84 12.90 -18.61
CA ALA A 163 26.28 12.71 -18.79
C ALA A 163 26.63 12.21 -20.21
N ASN A 164 25.65 11.66 -20.92
CA ASN A 164 25.81 11.08 -22.26
C ASN A 164 25.23 11.99 -23.37
N SER A 165 24.80 13.21 -23.04
CA SER A 165 24.23 14.21 -23.95
C SER A 165 25.16 15.40 -24.07
#